data_AF-A0A3B9I806-F1
#
_entry.id   AF-A0A3B9I806-F1
#
_cell.length_a   1.000
_cell.length_b   1.000
_cell.length_c   1.000
_cell.angle_alpha   90.00
_cell.angle_beta   90.00
_cell.angle_gamma   90.00
#
_symmetry.space_group_name_H-M   'P 1'
#
loop_
_entity.id
_entity.type
_entity.pdbx_description
1 polymer ?
#
loop_
_entity_poly.entity_id
_entity_poly.type
_entity_poly.pdbx_seq_one_letter_code
_entity_poly.pdbx_strand_id
1 'polypeptide(L)'
;EKNAAIADPADIRPWLQDFTATWVQGYIYYGHNEVRQQIIAAKELGIEGYMIWNPSNVYDPRAYLPTEKEKATSYPLDTGEKDLTGRTPSDAMIQYFRSERNEIYSRVFLLTPLADRSDDFDEFYNQMTSDNLELIDYDVNSHTIVSDSEAVVSVNYKYRNTENDEPSFIEAFDTPWKAIKEKGIWKIVRDISVN
;
A
#
# COMPACT_ATOMS: atom_id res chain seq x y z
N GLU A 1 1.88 -4.05 1.52
CA GLU A 1 2.50 -2.73 1.74
C GLU A 1 3.86 -2.82 2.45
N LYS A 2 3.95 -3.31 3.71
CA LYS A 2 5.23 -3.41 4.46
C LYS A 2 6.36 -4.17 3.75
N ASN A 3 6.10 -5.40 3.28
CA ASN A 3 7.12 -6.17 2.53
C ASN A 3 7.54 -5.51 1.21
N ALA A 4 6.64 -4.76 0.58
CA ALA A 4 6.95 -4.01 -0.63
C ALA A 4 7.84 -2.79 -0.36
N ALA A 5 8.11 -2.46 0.91
CA ALA A 5 8.95 -1.35 1.34
C ALA A 5 10.30 -1.82 1.91
N ILE A 6 10.68 -3.09 1.72
CA ILE A 6 11.97 -3.62 2.16
C ILE A 6 12.66 -4.26 0.95
N ALA A 7 13.97 -4.04 0.80
CA ALA A 7 14.76 -4.62 -0.30
C ALA A 7 14.67 -6.16 -0.31
N ASP A 8 14.96 -6.78 0.83
CA ASP A 8 14.89 -8.22 1.06
C ASP A 8 13.87 -8.58 2.18
N PRO A 9 12.56 -8.66 1.85
CA PRO A 9 11.53 -8.93 2.84
C PRO A 9 11.46 -10.42 3.17
N ALA A 10 11.10 -10.73 4.42
CA ALA A 10 10.76 -12.10 4.78
C ALA A 10 9.47 -12.58 4.10
N ASP A 11 9.41 -13.88 3.79
CA ASP A 11 8.18 -14.54 3.33
C ASP A 11 7.08 -14.46 4.40
N ILE A 12 5.91 -13.94 4.03
CA ILE A 12 4.75 -13.89 4.93
C ILE A 12 3.82 -15.06 4.64
N ARG A 13 3.40 -15.76 5.70
CA ARG A 13 2.35 -16.78 5.66
C ARG A 13 1.30 -16.46 6.71
N PRO A 14 0.17 -15.81 6.36
CA PRO A 14 -0.86 -15.49 7.31
C PRO A 14 -1.56 -16.77 7.80
N TRP A 15 -2.14 -16.68 9.00
CA TRP A 15 -3.09 -17.65 9.49
C TRP A 15 -4.49 -17.31 8.95
N LEU A 16 -5.13 -18.27 8.28
CA LEU A 16 -6.52 -18.19 7.84
C LEU A 16 -7.41 -18.96 8.81
N GLN A 17 -8.56 -18.38 9.15
CA GLN A 17 -9.46 -18.93 10.14
C GLN A 17 -10.34 -20.03 9.54
N ASP A 18 -10.42 -21.17 10.21
CA ASP A 18 -11.29 -22.32 9.84
C ASP A 18 -12.17 -22.74 11.02
N PHE A 19 -12.69 -21.77 11.79
CA PHE A 19 -13.65 -22.04 12.85
C PHE A 19 -14.63 -20.89 13.01
N THR A 20 -15.83 -21.21 13.49
CA THR A 20 -16.85 -20.21 13.79
C THR A 20 -16.76 -19.84 15.26
N ALA A 21 -16.42 -18.58 15.55
CA ALA A 21 -16.36 -18.05 16.90
C ALA A 21 -17.77 -17.68 17.41
N THR A 22 -18.61 -18.67 17.68
CA THR A 22 -20.04 -18.48 18.05
C THR A 22 -20.26 -17.65 19.30
N TRP A 23 -19.24 -17.48 20.13
CA TRP A 23 -19.24 -16.64 21.33
C TRP A 23 -19.11 -15.13 21.03
N VAL A 24 -18.80 -14.73 19.79
CA VAL A 24 -18.72 -13.33 19.38
C VAL A 24 -20.09 -12.89 18.83
N GLN A 25 -20.63 -11.78 19.36
CA GLN A 25 -21.86 -11.22 18.83
C GLN A 25 -21.67 -10.77 17.38
N GLY A 26 -22.53 -11.23 16.47
CA GLY A 26 -22.38 -10.98 15.03
C GLY A 26 -21.32 -11.84 14.35
N TYR A 27 -21.02 -13.03 14.90
CA TYR A 27 -20.06 -13.95 14.30
C TYR A 27 -20.37 -14.26 12.83
N ILE A 28 -19.29 -14.47 12.07
CA ILE A 28 -19.35 -14.97 10.70
C ILE A 28 -19.23 -16.49 10.76
N TYR A 29 -20.10 -17.19 10.03
CA TYR A 29 -19.99 -18.63 9.86
C TYR A 29 -18.78 -18.96 8.99
N TYR A 30 -17.97 -19.92 9.41
CA TYR A 30 -16.84 -20.46 8.66
C TYR A 30 -17.06 -21.94 8.41
N GLY A 31 -17.54 -22.27 7.21
CA GLY A 31 -17.51 -23.62 6.65
C GLY A 31 -16.50 -23.71 5.51
N HIS A 32 -16.52 -24.83 4.78
CA HIS A 32 -15.53 -25.09 3.73
C HIS A 32 -15.52 -24.03 2.62
N ASN A 33 -16.66 -23.40 2.33
CA ASN A 33 -16.77 -22.36 1.30
C ASN A 33 -16.08 -21.07 1.76
N GLU A 34 -16.30 -20.65 3.00
CA GLU A 34 -15.73 -19.42 3.55
C GLU A 34 -14.22 -19.56 3.74
N VAL A 35 -13.74 -20.74 4.11
CA VAL A 35 -12.30 -21.05 4.13
C VAL A 35 -11.71 -21.01 2.72
N ARG A 36 -12.39 -21.58 1.71
CA ARG A 36 -11.93 -21.50 0.32
C ARG A 36 -11.87 -20.05 -0.17
N GLN A 37 -12.87 -19.24 0.16
CA GLN A 37 -12.91 -17.83 -0.23
C GLN A 37 -11.73 -17.05 0.37
N GLN A 38 -11.33 -17.32 1.63
CA GLN A 38 -10.12 -16.74 2.20
C GLN A 38 -8.86 -17.16 1.45
N ILE A 39 -8.74 -18.43 1.09
CA ILE A 39 -7.60 -18.95 0.29
C ILE A 39 -7.54 -18.26 -1.07
N ILE A 40 -8.69 -18.10 -1.75
CA ILE A 40 -8.78 -17.41 -3.02
C ILE A 40 -8.38 -15.94 -2.84
N ALA A 41 -8.95 -15.23 -1.88
CA ALA A 41 -8.61 -13.84 -1.60
C ALA A 41 -7.11 -13.65 -1.32
N ALA A 42 -6.48 -14.58 -0.59
CA ALA A 42 -5.03 -14.56 -0.38
C ALA A 42 -4.26 -14.64 -1.72
N LYS A 43 -4.65 -15.55 -2.61
CA LYS A 43 -4.06 -15.66 -3.96
C LYS A 43 -4.30 -14.41 -4.81
N GLU A 44 -5.51 -13.84 -4.76
CA GLU A 44 -5.86 -12.61 -5.48
C GLU A 44 -4.94 -11.45 -5.08
N LEU A 45 -4.50 -11.41 -3.82
CA LEU A 45 -3.57 -10.42 -3.26
C LEU A 45 -2.09 -10.80 -3.42
N GLY A 46 -1.77 -11.89 -4.12
CA GLY A 46 -0.39 -12.34 -4.35
C GLY A 46 0.25 -13.03 -3.15
N ILE A 47 -0.54 -13.53 -2.20
CA ILE A 47 -0.03 -14.30 -1.05
C ILE A 47 0.14 -15.77 -1.48
N GLU A 48 1.40 -16.21 -1.53
CA GLU A 48 1.77 -17.53 -2.05
C GLU A 48 1.67 -18.66 -1.00
N GLY A 49 1.67 -18.33 0.28
CA GLY A 49 1.62 -19.31 1.37
C GLY A 49 0.73 -18.88 2.52
N TYR A 50 0.12 -19.83 3.21
CA TYR A 50 -0.74 -19.58 4.37
C TYR A 50 -0.70 -20.78 5.32
N MET A 51 -1.19 -20.57 6.54
CA MET A 51 -1.46 -21.62 7.52
C MET A 51 -2.95 -21.60 7.85
N ILE A 52 -3.60 -22.77 7.93
CA ILE A 52 -4.99 -22.84 8.34
C ILE A 52 -5.04 -23.06 9.85
N TRP A 53 -5.84 -22.26 10.56
CA TRP A 53 -6.00 -22.36 11.99
C TRP A 53 -7.41 -22.80 12.37
N ASN A 54 -7.50 -23.94 13.06
CA ASN A 54 -8.68 -24.34 13.80
C ASN A 54 -8.27 -24.80 15.21
N PRO A 55 -8.77 -24.18 16.29
CA PRO A 55 -8.38 -24.52 17.67
C PRO A 55 -8.81 -25.94 18.09
N SER A 56 -9.85 -26.49 17.47
CA SER A 56 -10.29 -27.88 17.67
C SER A 56 -9.47 -28.89 16.84
N ASN A 57 -8.56 -28.41 15.98
CA ASN A 57 -7.78 -29.22 15.03
C ASN A 57 -8.63 -30.10 14.09
N VAL A 58 -9.88 -29.68 13.83
CA VAL A 58 -10.78 -30.36 12.90
C VAL A 58 -10.83 -29.56 11.61
N TYR A 59 -10.51 -30.19 10.49
CA TYR A 59 -10.40 -29.54 9.19
C TYR A 59 -11.31 -30.23 8.19
N ASP A 60 -12.07 -29.46 7.40
CA ASP A 60 -12.91 -30.00 6.33
C ASP A 60 -12.11 -30.07 5.02
N PRO A 61 -11.79 -31.28 4.50
CA PRO A 61 -10.96 -31.41 3.31
C PRO A 61 -11.52 -30.70 2.07
N ARG A 62 -12.84 -30.49 2.01
CA ARG A 62 -13.51 -29.81 0.88
C ARG A 62 -13.07 -28.36 0.73
N ALA A 63 -12.61 -27.72 1.80
CA ALA A 63 -12.08 -26.36 1.77
C ALA A 63 -10.79 -26.25 0.92
N TYR A 64 -10.05 -27.35 0.79
CA TYR A 64 -8.73 -27.35 0.18
C TYR A 64 -8.75 -27.81 -1.28
N LEU A 65 -9.91 -28.24 -1.78
CA LEU A 65 -10.08 -28.65 -3.17
C LEU A 65 -10.30 -27.41 -4.07
N PRO A 66 -9.42 -27.11 -5.03
CA PRO A 66 -9.61 -26.03 -5.98
C PRO A 66 -10.78 -26.30 -6.91
N THR A 67 -11.57 -25.25 -7.16
CA THR A 67 -12.62 -25.27 -8.19
C THR A 67 -12.01 -25.19 -9.59
N GLU A 68 -12.74 -25.64 -10.62
CA GLU A 68 -12.28 -25.51 -12.01
C GLU A 68 -12.09 -24.04 -12.43
N LYS A 69 -12.95 -23.14 -11.93
CA LYS A 69 -12.80 -21.68 -12.13
C LYS A 69 -11.47 -21.19 -11.58
N GLU A 70 -11.11 -21.62 -10.38
CA GLU A 70 -9.86 -21.23 -9.74
C GLU A 70 -8.64 -21.75 -10.50
N LYS A 71 -8.67 -23.01 -10.95
CA LYS A 71 -7.58 -23.58 -11.77
C LYS A 71 -7.39 -22.85 -13.10
N ALA A 72 -8.47 -22.29 -13.65
CA ALA A 72 -8.44 -21.51 -14.88
C ALA A 72 -8.08 -20.02 -14.66
N THR A 73 -7.97 -19.56 -13.41
CA THR A 73 -7.66 -18.16 -13.08
C THR A 73 -6.15 -17.99 -12.88
N SER A 74 -5.57 -16.93 -13.45
CA SER A 74 -4.19 -16.51 -13.14
C SER A 74 -4.19 -15.63 -11.90
N TYR A 75 -3.25 -15.87 -10.99
CA TYR A 75 -3.08 -15.13 -9.73
C TYR A 75 -1.67 -14.53 -9.65
N PRO A 76 -1.47 -13.37 -8.99
CA PRO A 76 -2.48 -12.47 -8.44
C PRO A 76 -3.43 -11.94 -9.52
N LEU A 77 -4.62 -11.47 -9.12
CA LEU A 77 -5.57 -10.93 -10.10
C LEU A 77 -4.96 -9.70 -10.77
N ASP A 78 -5.15 -9.60 -12.08
CA ASP A 78 -4.89 -8.36 -12.78
C ASP A 78 -5.95 -7.33 -12.34
N THR A 79 -5.51 -6.36 -11.54
CA THR A 79 -6.33 -5.25 -11.06
C THR A 79 -6.21 -4.01 -11.95
N GLY A 80 -5.57 -4.14 -13.12
CA GLY A 80 -5.31 -3.07 -14.08
C GLY A 80 -4.38 -2.01 -13.48
N GLU A 81 -4.87 -0.79 -13.40
CA GLU A 81 -4.14 0.35 -12.82
C GLU A 81 -3.94 0.25 -11.30
N LYS A 82 -4.71 -0.60 -10.61
CA LYS A 82 -4.67 -0.69 -9.16
C LYS A 82 -3.45 -1.49 -8.69
N ASP A 83 -3.05 -1.23 -7.46
CA ASP A 83 -2.05 -2.01 -6.76
C ASP A 83 -2.68 -3.22 -6.03
N LEU A 84 -1.86 -4.06 -5.40
CA LEU A 84 -2.32 -5.23 -4.63
C LEU A 84 -3.19 -4.88 -3.41
N THR A 85 -3.29 -3.59 -3.04
CA THR A 85 -4.20 -3.11 -2.00
C THR A 85 -5.45 -2.44 -2.57
N GLY A 86 -5.63 -2.47 -3.89
CA GLY A 86 -6.77 -1.89 -4.60
C GLY A 86 -6.67 -0.39 -4.86
N ARG A 87 -5.50 0.23 -4.72
CA ARG A 87 -5.28 1.68 -4.89
C ARG A 87 -4.79 2.02 -6.29
N THR A 88 -5.33 3.08 -6.88
CA THR A 88 -4.76 3.74 -8.06
C THR A 88 -3.50 4.55 -7.70
N PRO A 89 -2.72 5.05 -8.68
CA PRO A 89 -1.64 6.01 -8.40
C PRO A 89 -2.12 7.26 -7.65
N SER A 90 -3.30 7.79 -8.01
CA SER A 90 -3.90 8.92 -7.31
C SER A 90 -4.25 8.58 -5.86
N ASP A 91 -4.82 7.40 -5.59
CA ASP A 91 -5.12 6.97 -4.22
C ASP A 91 -3.84 6.84 -3.38
N ALA A 92 -2.75 6.32 -3.96
CA ALA A 92 -1.46 6.25 -3.30
C ALA A 92 -0.90 7.65 -3.01
N MET A 93 -1.03 8.60 -3.94
CA MET A 93 -0.63 10.00 -3.75
C MET A 93 -1.43 10.68 -2.64
N ILE A 94 -2.76 10.51 -2.62
CA ILE A 94 -3.62 11.05 -1.56
C ILE A 94 -3.16 10.53 -0.19
N GLN A 95 -2.86 9.23 -0.09
CA GLN A 95 -2.35 8.64 1.15
C GLN A 95 -0.98 9.17 1.52
N TYR A 96 -0.10 9.40 0.55
CA TYR A 96 1.22 9.98 0.77
C TYR A 96 1.12 11.39 1.36
N PHE A 97 0.42 12.31 0.68
CA PHE A 97 0.23 13.68 1.17
C PHE A 97 -0.50 13.76 2.49
N ARG A 98 -1.57 12.96 2.67
CA ARG A 98 -2.25 12.87 3.95
C ARG A 98 -1.30 12.42 5.06
N SER A 99 -0.38 11.49 4.77
CA SER A 99 0.56 11.01 5.77
C SER A 99 1.62 12.05 6.10
N GLU A 100 2.19 12.70 5.09
CA GLU A 100 3.18 13.77 5.27
C GLU A 100 2.60 14.95 6.06
N ARG A 101 1.42 15.44 5.67
CA ARG A 101 0.71 16.54 6.36
C ARG A 101 0.39 16.23 7.83
N ASN A 102 0.15 14.97 8.17
CA ASN A 102 -0.14 14.55 9.54
C ASN A 102 1.09 13.95 10.25
N GLU A 103 2.29 14.13 9.69
CA GLU A 103 3.55 13.65 10.27
C GLU A 103 3.59 12.12 10.52
N ILE A 104 2.80 11.35 9.74
CA ILE A 104 2.78 9.89 9.78
C ILE A 104 3.91 9.35 8.89
N TYR A 105 5.15 9.66 9.25
CA TYR A 105 6.33 9.33 8.45
C TYR A 105 6.54 7.84 8.25
N SER A 106 6.03 6.98 9.15
CA SER A 106 6.00 5.53 8.94
C SER A 106 5.23 5.14 7.68
N ARG A 107 4.15 5.86 7.35
CA ARG A 107 3.38 5.61 6.12
C ARG A 107 4.03 6.28 4.91
N VAL A 108 4.62 7.47 5.07
CA VAL A 108 5.42 8.13 4.02
C VAL A 108 6.56 7.21 3.58
N PHE A 109 7.32 6.65 4.53
CA PHE A 109 8.37 5.66 4.30
C PHE A 109 7.87 4.47 3.48
N LEU A 110 6.74 3.88 3.87
CA LEU A 110 6.15 2.74 3.15
C LEU A 110 5.70 3.08 1.72
N LEU A 111 5.38 4.35 1.45
CA LEU A 111 4.97 4.85 0.15
C LEU A 111 6.11 5.47 -0.65
N THR A 112 7.31 5.60 -0.08
CA THR A 112 8.50 6.12 -0.79
C THR A 112 9.23 4.96 -1.47
N PRO A 113 9.65 5.10 -2.75
CA PRO A 113 10.48 4.15 -3.48
C PRO A 113 11.72 3.71 -2.71
N LEU A 114 12.13 2.46 -2.86
CA LEU A 114 13.36 1.96 -2.23
C LEU A 114 14.61 2.73 -2.70
N ALA A 115 14.62 3.20 -3.94
CA ALA A 115 15.75 3.98 -4.49
C ALA A 115 15.85 5.40 -3.91
N ASP A 116 14.76 5.94 -3.34
CA ASP A 116 14.65 7.35 -2.96
C ASP A 116 14.71 7.57 -1.43
N ARG A 117 15.06 6.54 -0.65
CA ARG A 117 15.22 6.66 0.80
C ARG A 117 16.23 5.69 1.39
N SER A 118 16.63 5.95 2.64
CA SER A 118 17.32 4.96 3.45
C SER A 118 16.42 3.75 3.76
N ASP A 119 17.05 2.59 3.91
CA ASP A 119 16.42 1.38 4.46
C ASP A 119 16.21 1.50 5.97
N ASP A 120 16.96 2.38 6.64
CA ASP A 120 16.80 2.70 8.05
C ASP A 120 15.70 3.77 8.23
N PHE A 121 14.69 3.43 9.03
CA PHE A 121 13.56 4.33 9.27
C PHE A 121 13.95 5.58 10.06
N ASP A 122 14.89 5.47 11.02
CA ASP A 122 15.30 6.60 11.84
C ASP A 122 16.11 7.60 11.00
N GLU A 123 16.95 7.12 10.08
CA GLU A 123 17.63 7.98 9.10
C GLU A 123 16.64 8.69 8.18
N PHE A 124 15.64 7.96 7.64
CA PHE A 124 14.59 8.55 6.81
C PHE A 124 13.76 9.59 7.58
N TYR A 125 13.39 9.28 8.82
CA TYR A 125 12.65 10.19 9.69
C TYR A 125 13.44 11.49 9.89
N ASN A 126 14.73 11.38 10.25
CA ASN A 126 15.59 12.54 10.45
C ASN A 126 15.72 13.38 9.17
N GLN A 127 15.82 12.75 7.99
CA GLN A 127 15.83 13.45 6.70
C GLN A 127 14.54 14.23 6.48
N MET A 128 13.38 13.59 6.66
CA MET A 128 12.06 14.19 6.46
C MET A 128 11.76 15.33 7.44
N THR A 129 12.35 15.32 8.64
CA THR A 129 12.15 16.38 9.63
C THR A 129 13.19 17.49 9.56
N SER A 130 14.28 17.29 8.82
CA SER A 130 15.39 18.27 8.71
C SER A 130 15.27 19.20 7.51
N ASP A 131 14.37 18.93 6.57
CA ASP A 131 14.20 19.75 5.36
C ASP A 131 13.45 21.07 5.63
N ASN A 132 12.92 21.27 6.84
CA ASN A 132 12.15 22.44 7.26
C ASN A 132 10.95 22.73 6.33
N LEU A 133 10.37 21.69 5.72
CA LEU A 133 9.21 21.82 4.83
C LEU A 133 7.97 21.17 5.44
N GLU A 134 6.94 21.98 5.65
CA GLU A 134 5.65 21.53 6.18
C GLU A 134 4.57 21.61 5.10
N LEU A 135 4.00 20.46 4.73
CA LEU A 135 2.89 20.39 3.79
C LEU A 135 1.61 20.94 4.44
N ILE A 136 1.17 22.12 4.03
CA ILE A 136 -0.01 22.77 4.62
C ILE A 136 -1.29 22.56 3.81
N ASP A 137 -1.17 22.43 2.48
CA ASP A 137 -2.29 22.21 1.57
C ASP A 137 -1.91 21.31 0.38
N TYR A 138 -2.87 20.55 -0.14
CA TYR A 138 -2.66 19.69 -1.32
C TYR A 138 -3.98 19.35 -2.02
N ASP A 139 -3.88 19.06 -3.32
CA ASP A 139 -4.93 18.42 -4.11
C ASP A 139 -4.30 17.40 -5.07
N VAL A 140 -5.05 16.34 -5.41
CA VAL A 140 -4.61 15.29 -6.32
C VAL A 140 -5.61 15.26 -7.48
N ASN A 141 -5.19 15.83 -8.62
CA ASN A 141 -6.09 16.15 -9.72
C ASN A 141 -6.44 14.91 -10.57
N SER A 142 -5.40 14.24 -11.09
CA SER A 142 -5.56 13.09 -12.01
C SER A 142 -4.28 12.27 -12.07
N HIS A 143 -4.34 11.10 -12.72
CA HIS A 143 -3.14 10.33 -13.04
C HIS A 143 -3.18 9.83 -14.48
N THR A 144 -2.01 9.53 -15.03
CA THR A 144 -1.82 8.89 -16.33
C THR A 144 -0.88 7.71 -16.16
N ILE A 145 -1.29 6.54 -16.64
CA ILE A 145 -0.45 5.34 -16.67
C ILE A 145 0.56 5.46 -17.82
N VAL A 146 1.85 5.39 -17.49
CA VAL A 146 2.95 5.41 -18.47
C VAL A 146 3.34 3.98 -18.87
N SER A 147 3.36 3.08 -17.90
CA SER A 147 3.58 1.64 -18.09
C SER A 147 2.95 0.85 -16.93
N ASP A 148 3.01 -0.48 -16.97
CA ASP A 148 2.53 -1.36 -15.89
C ASP A 148 3.14 -1.03 -14.52
N SER A 149 4.33 -0.41 -14.52
CA SER A 149 5.10 -0.05 -13.34
C SER A 149 5.32 1.45 -13.12
N GLU A 150 4.82 2.30 -14.01
CA GLU A 150 5.06 3.74 -13.93
C GLU A 150 3.77 4.53 -14.23
N ALA A 151 3.53 5.56 -13.45
CA ALA A 151 2.46 6.51 -13.64
C ALA A 151 2.94 7.93 -13.30
N VAL A 152 2.21 8.92 -13.79
CA VAL A 152 2.39 10.32 -13.43
C VAL A 152 1.09 10.80 -12.80
N VAL A 153 1.18 11.48 -11.66
CA VAL A 153 0.05 12.03 -10.93
C VAL A 153 0.16 13.55 -10.97
N SER A 154 -0.86 14.23 -11.50
CA SER A 154 -0.96 15.69 -11.44
C SER A 154 -1.43 16.11 -10.05
N VAL A 155 -0.66 16.96 -9.40
CA VAL A 155 -0.90 17.41 -8.03
C VAL A 155 -0.80 18.92 -7.91
N ASN A 156 -1.50 19.45 -6.91
CA ASN A 156 -1.30 20.80 -6.39
C ASN A 156 -0.77 20.65 -4.97
N TYR A 157 0.18 21.46 -4.56
CA TYR A 157 0.66 21.45 -3.17
C TYR A 157 1.12 22.83 -2.73
N LYS A 158 1.10 23.02 -1.41
CA LYS A 158 1.68 24.17 -0.74
C LYS A 158 2.48 23.71 0.46
N TYR A 159 3.79 23.96 0.43
CA TYR A 159 4.68 23.79 1.57
C TYR A 159 4.99 25.14 2.22
N ARG A 160 5.07 25.14 3.55
CA ARG A 160 5.64 26.23 4.34
C ARG A 160 7.09 25.88 4.68
N ASN A 161 8.02 26.77 4.37
CA ASN A 161 9.40 26.65 4.84
C ASN A 161 9.51 27.25 6.26
N THR A 162 10.07 26.48 7.19
CA THR A 162 10.20 26.80 8.62
C THR A 162 11.63 27.15 9.05
N GLU A 163 12.58 27.29 8.12
CA GLU A 163 13.99 27.59 8.40
C GLU A 163 14.19 28.98 9.02
N ASN A 164 13.38 29.97 8.63
CA ASN A 164 13.46 31.35 9.09
C ASN A 164 12.16 31.78 9.76
N ASP A 165 12.24 32.76 10.68
CA ASP A 165 11.07 33.36 11.35
C ASP A 165 10.11 34.09 10.38
N GLU A 166 10.52 34.31 9.14
CA GLU A 166 9.66 34.84 8.07
C GLU A 166 9.06 33.72 7.23
N PRO A 167 7.73 33.67 7.07
CA PRO A 167 7.08 32.59 6.34
C PRO A 167 7.37 32.71 4.84
N SER A 168 8.05 31.70 4.28
CA SER A 168 8.14 31.48 2.83
C SER A 168 7.37 30.23 2.44
N PHE A 169 6.83 30.25 1.22
CA PHE A 169 5.95 29.19 0.71
C PHE A 169 6.45 28.68 -0.63
N ILE A 170 6.33 27.37 -0.84
CA ILE A 170 6.54 26.71 -2.12
C ILE A 170 5.18 26.21 -2.58
N GLU A 171 4.68 26.76 -3.68
CA GLU A 171 3.39 26.41 -4.26
C GLU A 171 3.57 25.92 -5.68
N ALA A 172 2.89 24.82 -6.01
CA ALA A 172 2.87 24.28 -7.35
C ALA A 172 1.44 23.84 -7.70
N PHE A 173 1.09 24.04 -8.97
CA PHE A 173 -0.23 23.71 -9.53
C PHE A 173 -0.04 22.86 -10.78
N ASP A 174 -0.94 21.90 -10.98
CA ASP A 174 -0.93 20.95 -12.10
C ASP A 174 0.45 20.32 -12.35
N THR A 175 1.21 20.10 -11.27
CA THR A 175 2.60 19.66 -11.35
C THR A 175 2.66 18.12 -11.37
N PRO A 176 3.42 17.52 -12.30
CA PRO A 176 3.48 16.07 -12.42
C PRO A 176 4.45 15.46 -11.39
N TRP A 177 3.94 14.60 -10.51
CA TRP A 177 4.75 13.75 -9.64
C TRP A 177 4.78 12.31 -10.16
N LYS A 178 5.95 11.67 -10.10
CA LYS A 178 6.09 10.28 -10.56
C LYS A 178 5.58 9.31 -9.49
N ALA A 179 4.84 8.30 -9.93
CA ALA A 179 4.50 7.13 -9.14
C ALA A 179 5.09 5.87 -9.80
N ILE A 180 5.69 4.99 -9.00
CA ILE A 180 6.28 3.74 -9.47
C ILE A 180 5.69 2.55 -8.73
N LYS A 181 5.45 1.44 -9.43
CA LYS A 181 4.89 0.21 -8.83
C LYS A 181 6.03 -0.73 -8.45
N GLU A 182 6.36 -0.77 -7.17
CA GLU A 182 7.37 -1.68 -6.62
C GLU A 182 6.68 -2.86 -5.93
N LYS A 183 7.04 -4.09 -6.35
CA LYS A 183 6.48 -5.34 -5.78
C LYS A 183 4.94 -5.30 -5.70
N GLY A 184 4.30 -4.79 -6.76
CA GLY A 184 2.84 -4.68 -6.87
C GLY A 184 2.20 -3.57 -6.04
N ILE A 185 2.97 -2.65 -5.46
CA ILE A 185 2.50 -1.52 -4.65
C ILE A 185 2.94 -0.19 -5.26
N TRP A 186 2.01 0.76 -5.45
CA TRP A 186 2.36 2.10 -5.89
C TRP A 186 3.14 2.87 -4.81
N LYS A 187 4.21 3.51 -5.24
CA LYS A 187 5.13 4.37 -4.48
C LYS A 187 5.19 5.74 -5.13
N ILE A 188 5.46 6.77 -4.34
CA ILE A 188 5.47 8.17 -4.75
C ILE A 188 6.90 8.70 -4.69
N VAL A 189 7.39 9.17 -5.83
CA VAL A 189 8.65 9.92 -5.90
C VAL A 189 8.33 11.35 -5.44
N ARG A 190 8.90 11.75 -4.31
CA ARG A 190 8.71 13.11 -3.78
C ARG A 190 9.48 14.10 -4.66
N ASP A 191 8.78 15.04 -5.27
CA ASP A 191 9.36 16.03 -6.20
C ASP A 191 8.86 17.45 -5.89
N ILE A 192 9.46 18.07 -4.86
CA ILE A 192 9.16 19.46 -4.52
C ILE A 192 9.97 20.34 -5.47
N SER A 193 9.35 20.78 -6.55
CA SER A 193 9.94 21.74 -7.46
C SER A 193 10.08 23.11 -6.77
N VAL A 194 11.32 23.60 -6.69
CA VAL A 194 11.64 24.98 -6.31
C VAL A 194 11.71 25.76 -7.61
N ASN A 195 10.63 26.44 -7.99
CA ASN A 195 10.69 27.46 -9.03
C ASN A 195 11.35 28.74 -8.51
#